data_AF-A0A356A225-F1
#
_entry.id   AF-A0A356A225-F1
#
_cell.length_a   1.000
_cell.length_b   1.000
_cell.length_c   1.000
_cell.angle_alpha   90.00
_cell.angle_beta   90.00
_cell.angle_gamma   90.00
#
_symmetry.space_group_name_H-M   'P 1'
#
loop_
_entity.id
_entity.type
_entity.pdbx_description
1 polymer ?
#
loop_
_entity_poly.entity_id
_entity_poly.type
_entity_poly.pdbx_seq_one_letter_code
_entity_poly.pdbx_strand_id
1 'polypeptide(L)'
;VTILLLLLGTSAATNPYLAIVMLGAIIFFHSSGPGGLGMTIATMSYPPCIRPAGIGFARAIMRSGAIAGLILWPILWGTMKTDAFFLLALVPFVGWLTCLLIKWEPVGYNVDAEDEECLQKIKELS
;
A
#
# COMPACT_ATOMS: atom_id res chain seq x y z
N VAL A 1 3.69 -11.50 -0.72
CA VAL A 1 4.12 -11.02 0.62
C VAL A 1 3.41 -11.75 1.75
N THR A 2 2.08 -11.75 1.82
CA THR A 2 1.28 -12.43 2.89
C THR A 2 1.73 -13.86 3.17
N ILE A 3 1.84 -14.71 2.14
CA ILE A 3 2.25 -16.12 2.30
C ILE A 3 3.66 -16.23 2.90
N LEU A 4 4.60 -15.37 2.45
CA LEU A 4 5.97 -15.36 2.97
C LEU A 4 6.02 -14.95 4.44
N LEU A 5 5.15 -14.04 4.89
CA LEU A 5 5.06 -13.65 6.30
C LEU A 5 4.48 -14.77 7.18
N LEU A 6 3.48 -15.50 6.68
CA LEU A 6 2.94 -16.68 7.38
C LEU A 6 4.01 -17.78 7.54
N LEU A 7 4.78 -18.04 6.48
CA LEU A 7 5.88 -19.00 6.52
C LEU A 7 7.00 -18.52 7.44
N LEU A 8 7.35 -17.23 7.41
CA LEU A 8 8.36 -16.66 8.29
C LEU A 8 7.96 -16.80 9.77
N GLY A 9 6.69 -16.58 10.11
CA GLY A 9 6.18 -16.77 11.47
C GLY A 9 6.37 -18.20 12.01
N THR A 10 6.25 -19.23 11.16
CA THR A 10 6.41 -20.63 11.58
C THR A 10 7.84 -21.14 11.51
N SER A 11 8.65 -20.69 10.54
CA SER A 11 9.98 -21.27 10.26
C SER A 11 11.16 -20.38 10.66
N ALA A 12 10.93 -19.15 11.17
CA ALA A 12 12.01 -18.22 11.50
C ALA A 12 13.00 -18.77 12.55
N ALA A 13 12.53 -19.60 13.49
CA ALA A 13 13.38 -20.16 14.55
C ALA A 13 14.19 -21.38 14.09
N THR A 14 13.86 -21.99 12.94
CA THR A 14 14.43 -23.27 12.51
C THR A 14 15.74 -23.10 11.73
N ASN A 15 15.80 -22.12 10.82
CA ASN A 15 16.99 -21.91 9.98
C ASN A 15 17.19 -20.41 9.64
N PRO A 16 18.27 -19.78 10.13
CA PRO A 16 18.53 -18.36 9.91
C PRO A 16 18.79 -18.01 8.44
N TYR A 17 19.40 -18.90 7.65
CA TYR A 17 19.62 -18.65 6.22
C TYR A 17 18.30 -18.61 5.44
N LEU A 18 17.36 -19.49 5.79
CA LEU A 18 16.03 -19.50 5.18
C LEU A 18 15.27 -18.20 5.52
N ALA A 19 15.37 -17.74 6.76
CA ALA A 19 14.75 -16.48 7.19
C ALA A 19 15.29 -15.27 6.40
N ILE A 20 16.60 -15.22 6.15
CA ILE A 20 17.23 -14.15 5.35
C ILE A 20 16.70 -14.17 3.90
N VAL A 21 16.64 -15.36 3.29
CA VAL A 21 16.11 -15.51 1.92
C VAL A 21 14.65 -15.08 1.84
N MET A 22 13.82 -15.50 2.81
CA MET A 22 12.42 -15.10 2.90
C MET A 22 12.26 -13.59 3.08
N LEU A 23 13.08 -12.97 3.93
CA LEU A 23 13.06 -11.53 4.15
C LEU A 23 13.46 -10.77 2.88
N GLY A 24 14.48 -11.24 2.16
CA GLY A 24 14.87 -10.69 0.86
C GLY A 24 13.75 -10.79 -0.17
N ALA A 25 13.07 -11.94 -0.24
CA ALA A 25 11.91 -12.12 -1.11
C ALA A 25 10.74 -11.19 -0.73
N ILE A 26 10.47 -11.01 0.57
CA ILE A 26 9.45 -10.07 1.05
C ILE A 26 9.74 -8.65 0.56
N ILE A 27 10.99 -8.18 0.73
CA ILE A 27 11.39 -6.84 0.28
C ILE A 27 11.26 -6.71 -1.24
N PHE A 28 11.71 -7.71 -1.99
CA PHE A 28 11.61 -7.75 -3.44
C PHE A 28 10.15 -7.62 -3.91
N PHE A 29 9.26 -8.48 -3.41
CA PHE A 29 7.84 -8.46 -3.81
C PHE A 29 7.09 -7.22 -3.31
N HIS A 30 7.48 -6.67 -2.17
CA HIS A 30 6.92 -5.42 -1.67
C HIS A 30 7.33 -4.25 -2.58
N SER A 31 8.59 -4.23 -3.02
CA SER A 31 9.11 -3.19 -3.91
C SER A 31 8.62 -3.33 -5.35
N SER A 32 8.34 -4.55 -5.82
CA SER A 32 7.79 -4.80 -7.16
C SER A 32 6.29 -4.51 -7.26
N GLY A 33 5.65 -4.17 -6.14
CA GLY A 33 4.20 -3.97 -6.03
C GLY A 33 3.77 -2.49 -5.95
N PRO A 34 2.68 -2.19 -5.22
CA PRO A 34 1.98 -0.90 -5.24
C PRO A 34 2.80 0.30 -4.71
N GLY A 35 3.97 0.09 -4.10
CA GLY A 35 4.80 1.18 -3.58
C GLY A 35 5.30 2.15 -4.67
N GLY A 36 5.61 1.65 -5.87
CA GLY A 36 5.98 2.47 -7.02
C GLY A 36 4.79 2.87 -7.89
N LEU A 37 3.89 1.90 -8.16
CA LEU A 37 2.74 2.12 -9.04
C LEU A 37 1.62 2.96 -8.39
N GLY A 38 1.51 2.97 -7.06
CA GLY A 38 0.43 3.67 -6.36
C GLY A 38 0.42 5.18 -6.60
N MET A 39 1.59 5.80 -6.78
CA MET A 39 1.69 7.22 -7.12
C MET A 39 1.28 7.50 -8.57
N THR A 40 1.67 6.63 -9.51
CA THR A 40 1.25 6.72 -10.91
C THR A 40 -0.26 6.52 -11.03
N ILE A 41 -0.80 5.54 -10.31
CA ILE A 41 -2.24 5.28 -10.21
C ILE A 41 -2.99 6.50 -9.68
N ALA A 42 -2.52 7.09 -8.58
CA ALA A 42 -3.11 8.30 -8.03
C ALA A 42 -3.07 9.48 -9.03
N THR A 43 -1.96 9.66 -9.76
CA THR A 43 -1.92 10.70 -10.80
C THR A 43 -2.95 10.43 -11.88
N MET A 44 -3.08 9.22 -12.40
CA MET A 44 -4.06 8.91 -13.46
C MET A 44 -5.52 8.80 -12.97
N SER A 45 -5.77 8.88 -11.66
CA SER A 45 -7.12 8.79 -11.08
C SER A 45 -7.87 10.13 -11.05
N TYR A 46 -7.18 11.26 -11.23
CA TYR A 46 -7.76 12.58 -10.99
C TYR A 46 -7.53 13.54 -12.15
N PRO A 47 -8.53 14.36 -12.52
CA PRO A 47 -8.36 15.41 -13.51
C PRO A 47 -7.38 16.48 -13.01
N PRO A 48 -6.71 17.21 -13.92
CA PRO A 48 -5.70 18.21 -13.60
C PRO A 48 -6.09 19.19 -12.47
N CYS A 49 -7.32 19.68 -12.46
CA CYS A 49 -7.91 20.59 -11.47
C CYS A 49 -7.71 20.15 -10.00
N ILE A 50 -7.82 18.84 -9.70
CA ILE A 50 -7.79 18.29 -8.33
C ILE A 50 -6.65 17.30 -8.09
N ARG A 51 -5.89 16.96 -9.13
CA ARG A 51 -4.76 16.03 -9.06
C ARG A 51 -3.77 16.33 -7.93
N PRO A 52 -3.37 17.60 -7.67
CA PRO A 52 -2.46 17.90 -6.57
C PRO A 52 -3.03 17.54 -5.19
N ALA A 53 -4.34 17.76 -4.99
CA ALA A 53 -5.01 17.42 -3.74
C ALA A 53 -5.09 15.90 -3.55
N GLY A 54 -5.47 15.16 -4.59
CA GLY A 54 -5.53 13.70 -4.57
C GLY A 54 -4.16 13.05 -4.30
N ILE A 55 -3.10 13.55 -4.95
CA ILE A 55 -1.73 13.10 -4.71
C ILE A 55 -1.29 13.43 -3.27
N GLY A 56 -1.61 14.63 -2.77
CA GLY A 56 -1.30 15.06 -1.41
C GLY A 56 -1.94 14.14 -0.37
N PHE A 57 -3.21 13.79 -0.55
CA PHE A 57 -3.93 12.86 0.30
C PHE A 57 -3.33 11.45 0.29
N ALA A 58 -3.06 10.89 -0.90
CA ALA A 58 -2.42 9.58 -1.03
C ALA A 58 -1.06 9.54 -0.31
N ARG A 59 -0.25 10.60 -0.47
CA ARG A 59 1.04 10.73 0.21
C ARG A 59 0.88 10.85 1.74
N ALA A 60 -0.12 11.59 2.22
CA ALA A 60 -0.40 11.71 3.65
C ALA A 60 -0.76 10.35 4.27
N ILE A 61 -1.63 9.57 3.62
CA ILE A 61 -1.99 8.22 4.06
C ILE A 61 -0.75 7.33 4.12
N MET A 62 0.06 7.28 3.06
CA MET A 62 1.28 6.46 3.05
C MET A 62 2.23 6.83 4.21
N ARG A 63 2.38 8.14 4.49
CA ARG A 63 3.23 8.59 5.59
C ARG A 63 2.64 8.21 6.95
N SER A 64 1.32 8.32 7.12
CA SER A 64 0.65 7.91 8.36
C SER A 64 0.81 6.42 8.63
N GLY A 65 0.70 5.56 7.61
CA GLY A 65 0.94 4.12 7.71
C GLY A 65 2.38 3.79 8.11
N ALA A 66 3.36 4.51 7.54
CA ALA A 66 4.76 4.34 7.92
C ALA A 66 5.02 4.72 9.39
N ILE A 67 4.41 5.82 9.86
CA ILE A 67 4.51 6.23 11.28
C ILE A 67 3.85 5.19 12.19
N ALA A 68 2.64 4.74 11.84
CA ALA A 68 1.95 3.69 12.60
C ALA A 68 2.77 2.40 12.67
N GLY A 69 3.35 1.97 11.55
CA GLY A 69 4.25 0.81 11.51
C GLY A 69 5.47 0.97 12.40
N LEU A 70 6.12 2.14 12.37
CA LEU A 70 7.30 2.42 13.19
C LEU A 70 7.00 2.36 14.70
N ILE A 71 5.82 2.80 15.12
CA ILE A 71 5.41 2.82 16.53
C ILE A 71 4.87 1.46 16.99
N LEU A 72 4.01 0.84 16.19
CA LEU A 72 3.32 -0.40 16.56
C LEU A 72 4.24 -1.62 16.47
N TRP A 73 5.19 -1.64 15.53
CA TRP A 73 6.05 -2.81 15.31
C TRP A 73 6.91 -3.18 16.52
N PRO A 74 7.63 -2.26 17.19
CA PRO A 74 8.38 -2.60 18.41
C PRO A 74 7.49 -3.13 19.54
N ILE A 75 6.27 -2.60 19.68
CA ILE A 75 5.30 -3.02 20.70
C ILE A 75 4.84 -4.46 20.44
N LEU A 76 4.49 -4.78 19.19
CA LEU A 76 4.11 -6.13 18.77
C LEU A 76 5.27 -7.12 18.91
N TRP A 77 6.47 -6.72 18.49
CA TRP A 77 7.65 -7.57 18.60
C TRP A 77 8.03 -7.87 20.07
N GLY A 78 7.92 -6.87 20.94
CA GLY A 78 8.22 -7.02 22.37
C GLY A 78 7.29 -7.98 23.11
N THR A 79 6.04 -8.13 22.64
CA THR A 79 5.03 -8.99 23.27
C THR A 79 4.95 -10.38 22.61
N MET A 80 5.00 -10.44 21.28
CA MET A 80 4.69 -11.64 20.50
C MET A 80 5.89 -12.25 19.76
N LYS A 81 7.02 -11.56 19.67
CA LYS A 81 8.22 -12.00 18.92
C LYS A 81 7.85 -12.45 17.49
N THR A 82 8.12 -13.70 17.14
CA THR A 82 7.84 -14.27 15.81
C THR A 82 6.36 -14.34 15.47
N ASP A 83 5.47 -14.41 16.46
CA ASP A 83 4.03 -14.44 16.20
C ASP A 83 3.50 -13.11 15.66
N ALA A 84 4.25 -12.02 15.84
CA ALA A 84 3.94 -10.72 15.24
C ALA A 84 3.90 -10.76 13.71
N PHE A 85 4.59 -11.71 13.07
CA PHE A 85 4.54 -11.88 11.61
C PHE A 85 3.16 -12.33 11.11
N PHE A 86 2.39 -13.07 11.90
CA PHE A 86 1.02 -13.47 11.53
C PHE A 86 0.08 -12.27 11.49
N LEU A 87 0.18 -11.38 12.48
CA LEU A 87 -0.58 -10.12 12.49
C LEU A 87 -0.14 -9.21 11.35
N LEU A 88 1.17 -9.10 11.10
CA LEU A 88 1.68 -8.32 9.99
C LEU A 88 1.21 -8.84 8.63
N ALA A 89 1.01 -10.15 8.49
CA ALA A 89 0.50 -10.76 7.26
C ALA A 89 -0.91 -10.28 6.88
N LEU A 90 -1.71 -9.82 7.85
CA LEU A 90 -3.04 -9.24 7.59
C LEU A 90 -2.97 -7.96 6.76
N VAL A 91 -1.94 -7.13 6.96
CA VAL A 91 -1.80 -5.84 6.25
C VAL A 91 -1.71 -6.02 4.72
N PRO A 92 -0.75 -6.79 4.16
CA PRO A 92 -0.70 -7.03 2.72
C PRO A 92 -1.86 -7.91 2.23
N PHE A 93 -2.50 -8.71 3.10
CA PHE A 93 -3.70 -9.46 2.73
C PHE A 93 -4.88 -8.54 2.45
N VAL A 94 -5.12 -7.56 3.34
CA VAL A 94 -6.15 -6.52 3.13
C VAL A 94 -5.82 -5.72 1.87
N GLY A 95 -4.56 -5.34 1.65
CA GLY A 95 -4.14 -4.67 0.42
C GLY A 95 -4.49 -5.48 -0.83
N TRP A 96 -4.14 -6.77 -0.85
CA TRP A 96 -4.51 -7.67 -1.95
C TRP A 96 -6.04 -7.77 -2.13
N LEU A 97 -6.79 -7.90 -1.04
CA LEU A 97 -8.25 -7.95 -1.09
C LEU A 97 -8.85 -6.65 -1.65
N THR A 98 -8.31 -5.48 -1.29
CA THR A 98 -8.76 -4.20 -1.85
C THR A 98 -8.52 -4.14 -3.35
N CYS A 99 -7.39 -4.65 -3.87
CA CYS A 99 -7.13 -4.71 -5.30
C CYS A 99 -8.08 -5.67 -6.04
N LEU A 100 -8.56 -6.73 -5.38
CA LEU A 100 -9.56 -7.63 -5.97
C LEU A 100 -10.97 -7.03 -5.99
N LEU A 101 -11.35 -6.32 -4.93
CA LEU A 101 -12.69 -5.75 -4.77
C LEU A 101 -12.87 -4.48 -5.59
N ILE A 102 -11.83 -3.65 -5.67
CA ILE A 102 -11.87 -2.37 -6.39
C ILE A 102 -11.31 -2.59 -7.79
N LYS A 103 -12.20 -2.80 -8.76
CA LYS A 103 -11.86 -2.83 -10.19
C LYS A 103 -11.66 -1.40 -10.68
N TRP A 104 -10.44 -0.90 -10.57
CA TRP A 104 -10.06 0.40 -11.09
C TRP A 104 -9.19 0.24 -12.34
N GLU A 105 -9.58 0.87 -13.44
CA GLU A 105 -8.90 0.80 -14.73
C GLU A 105 -8.67 2.22 -15.29
N PRO A 106 -7.45 2.76 -15.25
CA PRO A 106 -7.14 4.09 -15.74
C PRO A 106 -6.82 4.17 -17.22
N VAL A 107 -6.36 3.05 -17.80
CA VAL A 107 -5.71 3.09 -19.12
C VAL A 107 -6.74 3.29 -20.22
N GLY A 108 -7.94 2.74 -20.06
CA GLY A 108 -9.05 2.89 -21.01
C GLY A 108 -9.89 4.15 -20.80
N TYR A 109 -9.59 5.00 -19.82
CA TYR A 109 -10.41 6.15 -19.45
C TYR A 109 -9.59 7.44 -19.43
N ASN A 110 -9.93 8.39 -20.30
CA ASN A 110 -9.24 9.68 -20.36
C ASN A 110 -9.76 10.62 -19.26
N VAL A 111 -9.28 10.44 -18.02
CA VAL A 111 -9.63 11.30 -16.87
C VAL A 111 -9.29 12.77 -17.13
N ASP A 112 -8.30 13.06 -17.98
CA ASP A 112 -7.93 14.45 -18.29
C ASP A 112 -8.99 15.17 -19.12
N ALA A 113 -9.86 14.44 -19.83
CA ALA A 113 -10.98 15.03 -20.57
C ALA A 113 -12.09 15.57 -19.65
N GLU A 114 -12.11 15.17 -18.37
CA GLU A 114 -13.11 15.60 -17.38
C GLU A 114 -12.75 16.95 -16.72
N ASP A 115 -11.62 17.56 -17.07
CA ASP A 115 -11.11 18.76 -16.40
C ASP A 115 -12.05 19.97 -16.51
N GLU A 116 -12.67 20.16 -17.68
CA GLU A 116 -13.60 21.27 -17.90
C GLU A 116 -14.86 21.16 -17.01
N GLU A 117 -15.42 19.96 -16.88
CA GLU A 117 -16.56 19.69 -16.00
C GLU A 117 -16.17 19.87 -14.52
N CYS A 118 -14.98 19.39 -14.14
CA CYS A 118 -14.44 19.58 -12.80
C CYS A 118 -14.35 21.07 -12.42
N LEU A 119 -13.80 21.90 -13.31
CA LEU A 119 -13.64 23.33 -13.08
C LEU A 119 -14.99 24.05 -12.96
N GLN A 120 -16.01 23.61 -13.68
CA GLN A 120 -17.37 24.16 -13.54
C GLN A 120 -17.95 23.85 -12.15
N LYS A 121 -17.88 22.59 -11.70
CA LYS A 121 -18.32 22.19 -10.34
C LYS A 121 -17.61 22.95 -9.23
N ILE A 122 -16.31 23.16 -9.35
CA ILE A 122 -15.54 23.92 -8.34
C ILE A 122 -16.05 25.36 -8.24
N LYS A 123 -16.38 26.00 -9.37
CA LYS A 123 -16.92 27.37 -9.41
C LYS A 123 -18.33 27.48 -8.83
N GLU A 124 -19.16 26.45 -9.00
CA GLU A 124 -20.51 26.42 -8.40
C GLU A 124 -20.48 26.30 -6.87
N LEU A 125 -19.40 25.75 -6.31
CA LEU A 125 -19.21 25.52 -4.88
C LEU A 125 -18.48 26.66 -4.15
N SER A 126 -17.93 27.64 -4.87
CA SER A 126 -17.20 28.80 -4.32
C SER A 126 -18.06 30.04 -4.24
#